data_AF-A0A2H0RWJ7-F1
#
_entry.id   AF-A0A2H0RWJ7-F1
#
_cell.length_a   1.000
_cell.length_b   1.000
_cell.length_c   1.000
_cell.angle_alpha   90.00
_cell.angle_beta   90.00
_cell.angle_gamma   90.00
#
_symmetry.space_group_name_H-M   'P 1'
#
loop_
_entity.id
_entity.type
_entity.pdbx_description
1 polymer ?
#
loop_
_entity_poly.entity_id
_entity_poly.type
_entity_poly.pdbx_seq_one_letter_code
_entity_poly.pdbx_strand_id
1 'polypeptide(L)'
;MSIDACIAHAIHNDLDILEALPEIHDLPVEEMEVYIEKYVCTVHQKMRNIILEFGDNYLRSKDAAGLCATCLQQGVSLPAHVLLRMCQTIVQMNEIDARFILDTDDGKSLYYMKMQLA
;
A
#
# COMPACT_ATOMS: atom_id res chain seq x y z
N MET A 1 0.10 -11.52 5.50
CA MET A 1 -0.30 -10.90 4.22
C MET A 1 0.94 -10.58 3.41
N SER A 2 0.97 -10.99 2.14
CA SER A 2 2.04 -10.57 1.23
C SER A 2 1.89 -9.09 0.90
N ILE A 3 2.99 -8.43 0.51
CA ILE A 3 2.93 -7.03 0.08
C ILE A 3 1.93 -6.83 -1.08
N ASP A 4 1.83 -7.81 -1.96
CA ASP A 4 0.85 -7.84 -3.05
C ASP A 4 -0.59 -7.75 -2.53
N ALA A 5 -0.92 -8.43 -1.44
CA ALA A 5 -2.25 -8.36 -0.85
C ALA A 5 -2.55 -7.01 -0.19
N CYS A 6 -1.53 -6.39 0.44
CA CYS A 6 -1.67 -5.03 1.01
C CYS A 6 -1.86 -3.98 -0.10
N ILE A 7 -1.10 -4.08 -1.19
CA ILE A 7 -1.23 -3.16 -2.35
C ILE A 7 -2.61 -3.33 -2.99
N ALA A 8 -3.05 -4.57 -3.25
CA ALA A 8 -4.37 -4.83 -3.83
C ALA A 8 -5.49 -4.27 -2.96
N HIS A 9 -5.39 -4.40 -1.64
CA HIS A 9 -6.37 -3.84 -0.71
C HIS A 9 -6.39 -2.31 -0.71
N ALA A 10 -5.21 -1.67 -0.69
CA ALA A 10 -5.10 -0.22 -0.76
C ALA A 10 -5.64 0.34 -2.08
N ILE A 11 -5.37 -0.34 -3.21
CA ILE A 11 -5.97 0.01 -4.50
C ILE A 11 -7.50 -0.09 -4.41
N HIS A 12 -8.03 -1.20 -3.88
CA HIS A 12 -9.47 -1.39 -3.81
C HIS A 12 -10.19 -0.35 -2.94
N ASN A 13 -9.59 0.06 -1.82
CA ASN A 13 -10.22 0.97 -0.88
C ASN A 13 -9.96 2.46 -1.17
N ASP A 14 -8.75 2.81 -1.63
CA ASP A 14 -8.29 4.20 -1.61
C ASP A 14 -8.10 4.80 -3.01
N LEU A 15 -8.04 3.97 -4.07
CA LEU A 15 -7.87 4.47 -5.44
C LEU A 15 -9.18 5.05 -5.96
N ASP A 16 -9.19 6.37 -6.13
CA ASP A 16 -10.24 7.06 -6.86
C ASP A 16 -9.87 7.09 -8.35
N ILE A 17 -10.50 6.22 -9.14
CA ILE A 17 -10.24 6.09 -10.58
C ILE A 17 -10.66 7.35 -11.35
N LEU A 18 -11.71 8.05 -10.93
CA LEU A 18 -12.19 9.24 -11.64
C LEU A 18 -11.23 10.42 -11.42
N GLU A 19 -10.64 10.50 -10.23
CA GLU A 19 -9.61 11.49 -9.94
C GLU A 19 -8.27 11.14 -10.61
N ALA A 20 -7.91 9.85 -10.65
CA ALA A 20 -6.66 9.37 -11.22
C ALA A 20 -6.64 9.37 -12.76
N LEU A 21 -7.80 9.17 -13.40
CA LEU A 21 -7.99 9.09 -14.85
C LEU A 21 -9.17 9.97 -15.29
N PRO A 22 -9.06 11.31 -15.22
CA PRO A 22 -10.15 12.20 -15.63
C PRO A 22 -10.57 12.02 -17.10
N GLU A 23 -9.67 11.57 -17.96
CA GLU A 23 -9.92 11.28 -19.38
C GLU A 23 -10.88 10.10 -19.61
N ILE A 24 -11.17 9.30 -18.59
CA ILE A 24 -12.01 8.11 -18.73
C ILE A 24 -13.45 8.45 -19.14
N HIS A 25 -13.90 9.67 -18.84
CA HIS A 25 -15.23 10.17 -19.23
C HIS A 25 -15.38 10.36 -20.74
N ASP A 26 -14.28 10.47 -21.47
CA ASP A 26 -14.27 10.68 -22.91
C ASP A 26 -14.13 9.36 -23.70
N LEU A 27 -13.90 8.23 -23.01
CA LEU A 27 -13.75 6.93 -23.62
C LEU A 27 -15.11 6.28 -23.94
N PRO A 28 -15.22 5.53 -25.06
CA PRO A 28 -16.35 4.64 -25.29
C PRO A 28 -16.48 3.63 -24.14
N VAL A 29 -17.72 3.34 -23.72
CA VAL A 29 -18.00 2.46 -22.57
C VAL A 29 -17.37 1.08 -22.76
N GLU A 30 -17.32 0.60 -24.00
CA GLU A 30 -16.75 -0.69 -24.37
C GLU A 30 -15.23 -0.77 -24.13
N GLU A 31 -14.54 0.37 -24.11
CA GLU A 31 -13.09 0.46 -23.91
C GLU A 31 -12.71 0.81 -22.46
N MET A 32 -13.64 1.37 -21.69
CA MET A 32 -13.40 1.85 -20.32
C MET A 32 -12.89 0.74 -19.39
N GLU A 33 -13.53 -0.43 -19.38
CA GLU A 33 -13.16 -1.53 -18.47
C GLU A 33 -11.70 -1.97 -18.68
N VAL A 34 -11.33 -2.22 -19.94
CA VAL A 34 -9.98 -2.64 -20.32
C VAL A 34 -8.94 -1.56 -20.00
N TYR A 35 -9.32 -0.29 -20.16
CA TYR A 35 -8.45 0.83 -19.84
C TYR A 35 -8.16 0.94 -18.34
N ILE A 36 -9.21 0.87 -17.50
CA ILE A 36 -9.08 0.87 -16.03
C ILE A 36 -8.23 -0.32 -15.58
N GLU A 37 -8.52 -1.52 -16.08
CA GLU A 37 -7.83 -2.74 -15.67
C GLU A 37 -6.32 -2.63 -15.94
N LYS A 38 -5.93 -2.15 -17.13
CA LYS A 38 -4.53 -1.91 -17.49
C LYS A 38 -3.88 -0.89 -16.57
N TYR A 39 -4.58 0.19 -16.25
CA TYR A 39 -4.08 1.22 -15.35
C TYR A 39 -3.85 0.67 -13.94
N VAL A 40 -4.85 -0.01 -13.37
CA VAL A 40 -4.77 -0.62 -12.04
C VAL A 40 -3.64 -1.63 -11.97
N CYS A 41 -3.50 -2.50 -12.97
CA CYS A 41 -2.39 -3.46 -13.06
C CYS A 41 -1.02 -2.75 -13.08
N THR A 42 -0.92 -1.65 -13.83
CA THR A 42 0.32 -0.86 -13.93
C THR A 42 0.68 -0.21 -12.60
N VAL A 43 -0.30 0.38 -11.91
CA VAL A 43 -0.11 0.98 -10.58
C VAL A 43 0.34 -0.09 -9.59
N HIS A 44 -0.35 -1.24 -9.54
CA HIS A 44 0.00 -2.35 -8.66
C HIS A 44 1.45 -2.80 -8.88
N GLN A 45 1.83 -3.08 -10.13
CA GLN A 45 3.17 -3.56 -10.48
C GLN A 45 4.25 -2.53 -10.13
N LYS A 46 4.03 -1.25 -10.44
CA LYS A 46 4.97 -0.18 -10.10
C LYS A 46 5.16 -0.06 -8.59
N MET A 47 4.07 0.02 -7.84
CA MET A 47 4.13 0.12 -6.38
C MET A 47 4.82 -1.10 -5.78
N ARG A 48 4.51 -2.31 -6.26
CA ARG A 48 5.15 -3.55 -5.82
C ARG A 48 6.67 -3.48 -6.01
N ASN A 49 7.14 -3.10 -7.18
CA ASN A 49 8.56 -3.02 -7.47
C ASN A 49 9.27 -2.00 -6.57
N ILE A 50 8.68 -0.81 -6.41
CA ILE A 50 9.23 0.26 -5.56
C ILE A 50 9.29 -0.17 -4.10
N ILE A 51 8.23 -0.81 -3.59
CA ILE A 51 8.18 -1.24 -2.19
C ILE A 51 9.16 -2.39 -1.93
N LEU A 52 9.34 -3.31 -2.87
CA LEU A 52 10.32 -4.38 -2.74
C LEU A 52 11.77 -3.85 -2.77
N GLU A 53 12.04 -2.83 -3.58
CA GLU A 53 13.40 -2.29 -3.74
C GLU A 53 13.78 -1.26 -2.67
N PHE A 54 12.85 -0.38 -2.29
CA PHE A 54 13.12 0.77 -1.41
C PHE A 54 12.24 0.80 -0.15
N GLY A 55 11.20 -0.03 -0.08
CA GLY A 55 10.12 0.10 0.90
C GLY A 55 10.39 -0.46 2.29
N ASP A 56 11.33 -1.41 2.46
CA ASP A 56 11.53 -2.12 3.75
C ASP A 56 11.78 -1.15 4.92
N ASN A 57 12.61 -0.13 4.71
CA ASN A 57 12.90 0.88 5.73
C ASN A 57 11.65 1.69 6.12
N TYR A 58 10.84 2.09 5.14
CA TYR A 58 9.62 2.88 5.37
C TYR A 58 8.52 2.05 6.04
N LEU A 59 8.35 0.80 5.64
CA LEU A 59 7.39 -0.12 6.26
C LEU A 59 7.75 -0.38 7.73
N ARG A 60 9.03 -0.62 8.04
CA ARG A 60 9.51 -0.83 9.41
C ARG A 60 9.40 0.42 10.29
N SER A 61 9.72 1.59 9.72
CA SER A 61 9.65 2.87 10.43
C SER A 61 8.24 3.47 10.47
N LYS A 62 7.27 2.83 9.80
CA LYS A 62 5.89 3.30 9.65
C LYS A 62 5.77 4.66 8.98
N ASP A 63 6.71 4.95 8.10
CA ASP A 63 6.76 6.23 7.41
C ASP A 63 6.02 6.15 6.06
N ALA A 64 4.70 6.30 6.13
CA ALA A 64 3.85 6.36 4.95
C ALA A 64 4.16 7.57 4.05
N ALA A 65 4.63 8.69 4.64
CA ALA A 65 4.97 9.89 3.89
C ALA A 65 6.27 9.70 3.10
N GLY A 66 7.30 9.10 3.70
CA GLY A 66 8.53 8.72 3.02
C GLY A 66 8.32 7.68 1.94
N LEU A 67 7.42 6.71 2.16
CA LEU A 67 7.02 5.75 1.14
C LEU A 67 6.32 6.44 -0.04
N CYS A 68 5.39 7.35 0.23
CA CYS A 68 4.69 8.13 -0.80
C CYS A 68 5.67 9.00 -1.61
N ALA A 69 6.59 9.71 -0.93
CA ALA A 69 7.61 10.51 -1.60
C ALA A 69 8.50 9.68 -2.52
N THR A 70 8.89 8.48 -2.08
CA THR A 70 9.68 7.54 -2.91
C THR A 70 8.88 7.07 -4.11
N CYS A 71 7.60 6.71 -3.93
CA CYS A 71 6.71 6.33 -5.03
C CYS A 71 6.56 7.44 -6.08
N LEU A 72 6.41 8.70 -5.64
CA LEU A 72 6.36 9.86 -6.54
C LEU A 72 7.68 10.06 -7.30
N GLN A 73 8.82 9.98 -6.62
CA GLN A 73 10.15 10.12 -7.23
C GLN A 73 10.42 9.04 -8.29
N GLN A 74 9.90 7.82 -8.07
CA GLN A 74 10.04 6.69 -9.00
C GLN A 74 8.97 6.68 -10.11
N GLY A 75 8.13 7.72 -10.20
CA GLY A 75 7.21 7.91 -11.33
C GLY A 75 5.90 7.12 -11.22
N VAL A 76 5.38 6.91 -10.00
CA VAL A 76 3.98 6.52 -9.81
C VAL A 76 3.09 7.71 -10.15
N SER A 77 2.28 7.56 -11.19
CA SER A 77 1.41 8.62 -11.72
C SER A 77 0.05 8.54 -11.02
N LEU A 78 0.00 9.06 -9.80
CA LEU A 78 -1.20 9.21 -9.00
C LEU A 78 -1.21 10.60 -8.34
N PRO A 79 -2.40 11.18 -8.08
CA PRO A 79 -2.50 12.36 -7.22
C PRO A 79 -1.88 12.09 -5.85
N ALA A 80 -1.09 13.05 -5.34
CA ALA A 80 -0.25 12.83 -4.16
C ALA A 80 -1.05 12.44 -2.91
N HIS A 81 -2.25 12.99 -2.72
CA HIS A 81 -3.12 12.65 -1.58
C HIS A 81 -3.74 11.25 -1.71
N VAL A 82 -4.09 10.81 -2.93
CA VAL A 82 -4.56 9.44 -3.19
C VAL A 82 -3.44 8.45 -2.87
N LEU A 83 -2.24 8.69 -3.40
CA LEU A 83 -1.08 7.85 -3.16
C LEU A 83 -0.70 7.82 -1.67
N LEU A 84 -0.78 8.94 -0.97
CA LEU A 84 -0.51 9.00 0.46
C LEU A 84 -1.50 8.13 1.26
N ARG A 85 -2.80 8.18 0.95
CA ARG A 85 -3.81 7.30 1.59
C ARG A 85 -3.49 5.83 1.35
N MET A 86 -3.19 5.47 0.10
CA MET A 86 -2.78 4.10 -0.23
C MET A 86 -1.54 3.64 0.56
N CYS A 87 -0.50 4.48 0.64
CA CYS A 87 0.69 4.19 1.42
C CYS A 87 0.39 4.05 2.93
N GLN A 88 -0.52 4.85 3.48
CA GLN A 88 -0.98 4.73 4.87
C GLN A 88 -1.68 3.38 5.10
N THR A 89 -2.59 2.99 4.22
CA THR A 89 -3.28 1.69 4.28
C THR A 89 -2.29 0.53 4.20
N ILE A 90 -1.32 0.56 3.27
CA ILE A 90 -0.29 -0.48 3.14
C ILE A 90 0.53 -0.62 4.44
N VAL A 91 0.98 0.49 5.02
CA VAL A 91 1.74 0.49 6.28
C VAL A 91 0.90 -0.06 7.42
N GLN A 92 -0.37 0.33 7.54
CA GLN A 92 -1.28 -0.15 8.58
C GLN A 92 -1.55 -1.65 8.47
N MET A 93 -1.75 -2.17 7.26
CA MET A 93 -1.97 -3.61 7.05
C MET A 93 -0.73 -4.45 7.32
N ASN A 94 0.46 -3.90 7.09
CA ASN A 94 1.72 -4.55 7.44
C ASN A 94 1.84 -4.80 8.96
N GLU A 95 1.21 -3.97 9.80
CA GLU A 95 1.20 -4.17 11.27
C GLU A 95 0.53 -5.49 11.71
N ILE A 96 -0.40 -6.02 10.92
CA ILE A 96 -1.22 -7.18 11.28
C ILE A 96 -0.36 -8.46 11.31
N ASP A 97 0.69 -8.56 10.50
CA ASP A 97 1.61 -9.72 10.50
C ASP A 97 2.80 -9.56 11.44
N ALA A 98 3.26 -8.33 11.72
CA ALA A 98 4.42 -8.11 12.59
C ALA A 98 4.18 -8.54 14.05
N ARG A 99 2.91 -8.77 14.44
CA ARG A 99 2.54 -9.38 15.73
C ARG A 99 2.68 -10.91 15.76
N PHE A 100 2.97 -11.56 14.63
CA PHE A 100 3.04 -13.02 14.51
C PHE A 100 4.47 -13.60 14.51
N ILE A 101 5.49 -12.80 14.79
CA ILE A 101 6.89 -13.24 14.81
C ILE A 101 7.45 -13.06 16.23
N LEU A 102 7.10 -13.97 17.13
CA LEU A 102 7.86 -14.27 18.35
C LEU A 102 7.47 -15.69 18.83
N ASP A 103 7.48 -16.66 17.91
CA ASP A 103 7.56 -18.08 18.29
C ASP A 103 9.02 -18.40 18.57
N THR A 104 9.41 -18.33 19.85
CA THR A 104 10.58 -19.06 20.35
C THR A 104 10.24 -20.55 20.44
N ASP A 105 11.22 -21.41 20.13
CA ASP A 105 11.17 -22.90 20.10
C ASP A 105 10.70 -23.61 21.40
N ASP A 106 10.15 -22.89 22.37
CA ASP A 106 9.72 -23.41 23.68
C ASP A 106 8.24 -23.11 24.00
N GLY A 107 7.43 -22.76 23.00
CA GLY A 107 5.96 -22.78 23.08
C GLY A 107 5.31 -21.89 24.15
N LYS A 108 5.98 -20.82 24.59
CA LYS A 108 5.42 -19.84 25.54
C LYS A 108 5.26 -18.48 24.88
N SER A 109 4.03 -18.17 24.50
CA SER A 109 3.64 -16.81 24.07
C SER A 109 3.83 -15.83 25.22
N LEU A 110 4.87 -14.99 25.13
CA LEU A 110 5.07 -13.87 26.05
C LEU A 110 4.13 -12.73 25.66
N TYR A 111 2.98 -12.66 26.33
CA TYR A 111 2.12 -11.48 26.29
C TYR A 111 2.72 -10.40 27.20
N TYR A 112 3.36 -9.39 26.62
CA TYR A 112 3.62 -8.14 27.34
C TYR A 112 2.82 -7.01 26.72
N MET A 113 1.70 -6.66 27.35
CA MET A 113 1.15 -5.31 27.21
C MET A 113 0.37 -4.90 28.47
N LYS A 114 1.03 -4.10 29.32
CA LYS A 114 0.46 -2.86 29.89
C LYS A 114 1.55 -2.09 30.62
N MET A 115 2.10 -1.07 29.96
CA MET A 115 2.53 0.12 30.67
C MET A 115 1.26 0.87 31.08
N GLN A 116 0.95 0.89 32.37
CA GLN A 116 0.23 2.00 32.98
C GLN A 116 1.21 2.68 33.92
N LEU A 117 1.56 3.92 33.60
CA LEU A 117 2.19 4.88 34.49
C LEU A 117 1.16 5.30 35.56
N ALA A 118 1.47 5.06 36.82
CA ALA A 118 1.13 5.89 37.99
C ALA A 118 2.07 5.49 39.15
#